data_AF-A0A392QTI1-F1
#
_entry.id   AF-A0A392QTI1-F1
#
_cell.length_a   1.000
_cell.length_b   1.000
_cell.length_c   1.000
_cell.angle_alpha   90.00
_cell.angle_beta   90.00
_cell.angle_gamma   90.00
#
_symmetry.space_group_name_H-M   'P 1'
#
loop_
_entity.id
_entity.type
_entity.pdbx_description
1 polymer ?
#
loop_
_entity_poly.entity_id
_entity_poly.type
_entity_poly.pdbx_seq_one_letter_code
_entity_poly.pdbx_strand_id
1 'polypeptide(L)' 'MYKAPRDKLICILNCCKVIGNLLLNASLASKDNPPGADEFLPVLIYVTLK' A
#
# COMPACT_ATOMS: atom_id res chain seq x y z
N MET A 1 4.33 -19.86 9.37
CA MET A 1 2.97 -19.42 9.78
C MET A 1 3.12 -18.37 10.87
N TYR A 2 2.62 -17.15 10.65
CA TYR A 2 2.65 -16.09 11.67
C TYR A 2 1.69 -16.42 12.81
N LYS A 3 2.24 -16.65 14.02
CA LYS A 3 1.48 -17.01 15.22
C LYS A 3 1.14 -15.79 16.08
N ALA A 4 2.08 -14.84 16.22
CA ALA A 4 1.84 -13.64 17.01
C ALA A 4 0.94 -12.65 16.23
N PRO A 5 -0.02 -11.98 16.88
CA PRO A 5 -0.84 -10.93 16.25
C PRO A 5 0.02 -9.82 15.62
N ARG A 6 1.13 -9.47 16.27
CA ARG A 6 2.11 -8.49 15.76
C ARG A 6 2.65 -8.88 14.39
N ASP A 7 2.99 -10.14 14.19
CA ASP A 7 3.59 -10.58 12.93
C ASP A 7 2.58 -10.55 11.77
N LYS A 8 1.31 -10.85 12.07
CA LYS A 8 0.21 -10.70 11.11
C LYS A 8 0.04 -9.23 10.71
N LEU A 9 0.09 -8.32 11.67
CA LEU A 9 -0.03 -6.89 11.42
C LEU A 9 1.17 -6.34 10.64
N ILE A 10 2.38 -6.85 10.88
CA ILE A 10 3.57 -6.50 10.08
C ILE A 10 3.38 -6.87 8.62
N CYS A 11 2.78 -8.03 8.31
CA CYS A 11 2.49 -8.40 6.92
C CYS A 11 1.57 -7.38 6.24
N ILE A 12 0.52 -6.93 6.93
CA ILE A 12 -0.41 -5.91 6.44
C ILE A 12 0.35 -4.58 6.22
N LEU A 13 1.12 -4.13 7.21
CA LEU A 13 1.90 -2.89 7.11
C LEU A 13 2.93 -2.95 5.98
N ASN A 14 3.54 -4.10 5.74
CA ASN A 14 4.48 -4.29 4.64
C ASN A 14 3.77 -4.17 3.28
N CYS A 15 2.58 -4.76 3.14
CA CYS A 15 1.74 -4.57 1.94
C CYS A 15 1.44 -3.07 1.72
N CYS A 16 0.97 -2.37 2.76
CA CYS A 16 0.69 -0.93 2.69
C CYS A 16 1.92 -0.11 2.30
N LYS A 17 3.11 -0.43 2.84
CA LYS A 17 4.37 0.25 2.48
C LYS A 17 4.73 0.05 1.01
N VAL A 18 4.59 -1.17 0.49
CA VAL A 18 4.86 -1.46 -0.93
C VAL A 18 3.90 -0.67 -1.83
N ILE A 19 2.60 -0.68 -1.51
CA ILE A 19 1.59 0.10 -2.25
C ILE A 19 1.93 1.60 -2.21
N GLY A 20 2.21 2.14 -1.02
CA GLY A 20 2.53 3.56 -0.86
C GLY A 20 3.79 3.99 -1.64
N ASN A 21 4.85 3.19 -1.61
CA ASN A 21 6.05 3.46 -2.39
C ASN A 21 5.80 3.40 -3.90
N LEU A 22 4.97 2.46 -4.36
CA LEU A 22 4.60 2.36 -5.77
C LEU A 22 3.82 3.60 -6.23
N LEU A 23 2.84 4.02 -5.43
CA LEU A 23 2.05 5.23 -5.71
C LEU A 23 2.91 6.50 -5.68
N LEU A 24 3.86 6.60 -4.73
CA LEU A 24 4.80 7.71 -4.68
C LEU A 24 5.65 7.78 -5.96
N ASN A 25 6.20 6.64 -6.38
CA ASN A 25 7.00 6.55 -7.60
C ASN A 25 6.18 6.91 -8.85
N ALA A 26 4.92 6.49 -8.91
CA ALA A 26 4.01 6.84 -10.00
C ALA A 26 3.75 8.35 -10.05
N SER A 27 3.44 8.98 -8.90
CA SER A 27 3.24 10.42 -8.77
C SER A 27 4.49 11.23 -9.17
N LEU A 28 5.68 10.78 -8.76
CA LEU A 28 6.95 11.41 -9.16
C LEU A 28 7.18 11.31 -10.67
N ALA A 29 6.80 10.20 -11.30
CA ALA A 29 6.93 10.01 -12.74
C ALA A 29 5.93 10.87 -13.53
N SER A 30 4.71 11.06 -13.03
CA SER A 30 3.67 11.87 -13.68
C SER A 30 3.71 13.37 -13.34
N LYS A 31 4.55 13.78 -12.37
CA LYS A 31 4.59 15.14 -11.79
C LYS A 31 3.25 15.55 -11.16
N ASP A 32 2.51 14.58 -10.64
CA ASP A 32 1.27 14.81 -9.91
C ASP A 32 1.53 15.12 -8.43
N ASN A 33 0.46 15.43 -7.71
CA ASN A 33 0.52 15.57 -6.25
C ASN A 33 0.85 14.23 -5.59
N PRO A 34 1.46 14.24 -4.39
CA PRO A 34 1.69 13.03 -3.62
C PRO A 34 0.39 12.26 -3.37
N PRO A 35 0.41 10.92 -3.41
CA PRO A 35 -0.78 10.10 -3.23
C PRO A 35 -1.33 10.18 -1.80
N GLY A 36 -2.65 10.28 -1.68
CA GLY A 36 -3.41 10.26 -0.44
C GLY A 36 -4.25 8.99 -0.28
N ALA A 37 -5.29 9.09 0.55
CA ALA A 37 -6.20 7.97 0.81
C ALA A 37 -7.03 7.58 -0.42
N ASP A 38 -7.37 8.55 -1.26
CA ASP A 38 -8.18 8.36 -2.46
C ASP A 38 -7.44 7.54 -3.52
N GLU A 39 -6.11 7.66 -3.60
CA GLU A 39 -5.26 6.82 -4.45
C GLU A 39 -4.92 5.48 -3.76
N PHE A 40 -4.68 5.50 -2.44
CA PHE A 40 -4.22 4.33 -1.70
C PHE A 40 -5.31 3.27 -1.51
N LEU A 41 -6.49 3.66 -1.03
CA LEU A 41 -7.55 2.73 -0.63
C LEU A 41 -8.07 1.88 -1.81
N PRO A 42 -8.31 2.43 -3.01
CA PRO A 42 -8.71 1.63 -4.16
C PRO A 42 -7.64 0.59 -4.56
N VAL A 43 -6.36 0.96 -4.50
CA VAL A 43 -5.26 0.02 -4.79
C VAL A 43 -5.18 -1.09 -3.75
N LEU A 44 -5.36 -0.77 -2.46
CA LEU A 44 -5.43 -1.77 -1.40
C LEU A 44 -6.60 -2.74 -1.60
N ILE A 45 -7.79 -2.25 -1.95
CA ILE A 45 -8.96 -3.08 -2.26
C ILE A 45 -8.66 -3.99 -3.46
N TYR A 46 -8.10 -3.42 -4.54
CA TYR A 46 -7.73 -4.17 -5.73
C TYR A 46 -6.70 -5.28 -5.43
N VAL A 47 -5.63 -4.98 -4.69
CA VAL A 47 -4.61 -5.96 -4.29
C VAL A 47 -5.17 -7.04 -3.38
N THR A 48 -6.18 -6.73 -2.55
CA THR A 48 -6.84 -7.70 -1.67
C THR A 48 -7.78 -8.64 -2.41
N LEU A 49 -8.43 -8.17 -3.47
CA LEU A 49 -9.37 -8.96 -4.27
C LEU A 49 -8.71 -9.78 -5.38
N LYS A 50 -7.47 -9.45 -5.73
CA LYS A 50 -6.65 -10.20 -6.69
C LYS A 50 -6.06 -11.46 -6.08
#